data_AF-A0A353U3K4-F1
#
_entry.id   AF-A0A353U3K4-F1
#
_cell.length_a   1.000
_cell.length_b   1.000
_cell.length_c   1.000
_cell.angle_alpha   90.00
_cell.angle_beta   90.00
_cell.angle_gamma   90.00
#
_symmetry.space_group_name_H-M   'P 1'
#
loop_
_entity.id
_entity.type
_entity.pdbx_description
1 polymer ?
#
loop_
_entity_poly.entity_id
_entity_poly.type
_entity_poly.pdbx_seq_one_letter_code
_entity_poly.pdbx_strand_id
1 'polypeptide(L)'
;MSGRGFFNSPAYKKIMAKVYGWGAALAILGALFKILHLEGASVMLMIGLGAESIIFFLSAFEPPHEMPDWSLVYPELVGLEPRERSQGGGGGGSELAALIQTGTIDVSTVEKLGDGIKKLSATASNLSQLSDASLATEAYLETMKSAANSVGNLSTVQTNLGQSAEALASSYTSTAKVVADSGAKFSDNLSKTGSDFVETLKNSGETLVKTYESLGQSMTQQVSKVAADGQKYTEGLAAANQKLSSINSAYELQ
;
A
#
# COMPACT_ATOMS: atom_id res chain seq x y z
N MET A 1 49.20 9.81 16.08
CA MET A 1 48.51 8.80 16.90
C MET A 1 47.15 8.55 16.26
N SER A 2 46.97 7.38 15.66
CA SER A 2 45.83 7.02 14.82
C SER A 2 44.64 6.61 15.68
N GLY A 3 43.63 7.49 15.79
CA GLY A 3 42.33 7.13 16.34
C GLY A 3 41.60 6.21 15.36
N ARG A 4 41.79 4.90 15.48
CA ARG A 4 41.07 3.89 14.70
C ARG A 4 39.60 3.95 15.14
N GLY A 5 38.82 4.75 14.42
CA GLY A 5 37.45 5.11 14.79
C GLY A 5 36.55 3.89 14.88
N PHE A 6 35.84 3.76 16.00
CA PHE A 6 34.82 2.75 16.29
C PHE A 6 33.82 2.53 15.12
N PHE A 7 33.56 3.59 14.37
CA PHE A 7 32.66 3.65 13.21
C PHE A 7 33.20 2.98 11.91
N ASN A 8 34.47 2.55 11.86
CA ASN A 8 35.06 1.88 10.68
C ASN A 8 35.31 0.38 10.88
N SER A 9 34.76 -0.21 11.96
CA SER A 9 34.87 -1.65 12.21
C SER A 9 33.98 -2.44 11.23
N PRO A 10 34.47 -3.56 10.65
CA PRO A 10 33.66 -4.43 9.79
C PRO A 10 32.44 -5.02 10.52
N ALA A 11 32.49 -5.12 11.86
CA ALA A 11 31.34 -5.49 12.68
C ALA A 11 30.29 -4.37 12.71
N TYR A 12 30.70 -3.11 12.83
CA TYR A 12 29.81 -1.95 12.83
C TYR A 12 29.05 -1.83 11.49
N LYS A 13 29.74 -1.98 10.36
CA LYS A 13 29.12 -1.98 9.02
C LYS A 13 28.09 -3.10 8.84
N LYS A 14 28.38 -4.30 9.32
CA LYS A 14 27.43 -5.44 9.27
C LYS A 14 26.23 -5.25 10.19
N ILE A 15 26.41 -4.61 11.34
CA ILE A 15 25.32 -4.30 12.28
C ILE A 15 24.44 -3.21 11.68
N MET A 16 25.02 -2.13 11.12
CA MET A 16 24.23 -1.06 10.51
C MET A 16 23.42 -1.52 9.31
N ALA A 17 23.98 -2.38 8.44
CA ALA A 17 23.21 -3.00 7.36
C ALA A 17 21.94 -3.73 7.85
N LYS A 18 21.99 -4.38 9.03
CA LYS A 18 20.82 -5.03 9.63
C LYS A 18 19.85 -4.02 10.24
N VAL A 19 20.36 -2.94 10.84
CA VAL A 19 19.55 -1.85 11.41
C VAL A 19 18.76 -1.14 10.31
N TYR A 20 19.35 -0.85 9.15
CA TYR A 20 18.63 -0.34 7.98
C TYR A 20 17.51 -1.30 7.54
N GLY A 21 17.79 -2.60 7.46
CA GLY A 21 16.78 -3.60 7.09
C GLY A 21 15.62 -3.68 8.09
N TRP A 22 15.88 -3.54 9.38
CA TRP A 22 14.84 -3.55 10.42
C TRP A 22 14.02 -2.27 10.46
N GLY A 23 14.65 -1.11 10.26
CA GLY A 23 13.96 0.18 10.08
C GLY A 23 12.98 0.13 8.91
N ALA A 24 13.48 -0.32 7.75
CA ALA A 24 12.70 -0.34 6.53
C ALA A 24 11.49 -1.28 6.65
N ALA A 25 11.68 -2.44 7.30
CA ALA A 25 10.59 -3.37 7.58
C ALA A 25 9.50 -2.74 8.48
N LEU A 26 9.88 -2.02 9.54
CA LEU A 26 8.92 -1.35 10.43
C LEU A 26 8.20 -0.19 9.73
N ALA A 27 8.88 0.57 8.88
CA ALA A 27 8.27 1.64 8.08
C ALA A 27 7.28 1.09 7.05
N ILE A 28 7.63 0.01 6.34
CA ILE A 28 6.74 -0.65 5.39
C ILE A 28 5.50 -1.24 6.10
N LEU A 29 5.67 -1.84 7.28
CA LEU A 29 4.54 -2.33 8.09
C LEU A 29 3.63 -1.17 8.55
N GLY A 30 4.19 -0.04 8.95
CA GLY A 30 3.43 1.16 9.27
C GLY A 30 2.64 1.71 8.08
N ALA A 31 3.25 1.77 6.90
CA ALA A 31 2.58 2.16 5.66
C ALA A 31 1.47 1.18 5.26
N LEU A 32 1.71 -0.12 5.40
CA LEU A 32 0.72 -1.17 5.12
C LEU A 32 -0.52 -1.04 6.01
N PHE A 33 -0.33 -0.84 7.32
CA PHE A 33 -1.44 -0.62 8.25
C PHE A 33 -2.26 0.62 7.90
N LYS A 34 -1.60 1.69 7.42
CA LYS A 34 -2.26 2.92 6.97
C LYS A 34 -3.12 2.70 5.73
N ILE A 35 -2.64 1.93 4.76
CA ILE A 35 -3.39 1.59 3.53
C ILE A 35 -4.60 0.71 3.86
N LEU A 36 -4.45 -0.25 4.78
CA LEU A 36 -5.51 -1.17 5.20
C LEU A 36 -6.50 -0.58 6.22
N HIS A 37 -6.33 0.67 6.64
CA HIS A 37 -7.21 1.36 7.61
C HIS A 37 -7.42 0.59 8.92
N LEU A 38 -6.39 -0.13 9.39
CA LEU A 38 -6.44 -0.90 10.62
C LEU A 38 -6.47 0.02 11.85
N GLU A 39 -7.14 -0.41 12.92
CA GLU A 39 -7.17 0.33 14.18
C GLU A 39 -5.74 0.47 14.75
N GLY A 40 -5.34 1.69 15.11
CA GLY A 40 -3.96 1.99 15.52
C GLY A 40 -2.96 2.24 14.38
N ALA A 41 -3.40 2.27 13.11
CA ALA A 41 -2.51 2.51 11.96
C ALA A 41 -1.66 3.78 12.07
N SER A 42 -2.21 4.87 12.59
CA SER A 42 -1.46 6.12 12.78
C SER A 42 -0.34 5.97 13.81
N VAL A 43 -0.53 5.15 14.84
CA VAL A 43 0.50 4.88 15.87
C VAL A 43 1.60 3.99 15.29
N MET A 44 1.23 2.92 14.57
CA MET A 44 2.21 2.04 13.91
C MET A 44 3.05 2.78 12.86
N LEU A 45 2.42 3.68 12.08
CA LEU A 45 3.09 4.50 11.09
C LEU A 45 4.05 5.52 11.74
N MET A 46 3.67 6.10 12.88
CA MET A 46 4.53 7.00 13.65
C MET A 46 5.77 6.27 14.19
N ILE A 47 5.60 5.02 14.66
CA ILE A 47 6.73 4.18 15.12
C ILE A 47 7.65 3.81 13.96
N GLY A 48 7.10 3.39 12.82
CA GLY A 48 7.90 3.00 11.64
C GLY A 48 8.70 4.16 11.05
N LEU A 49 8.06 5.31 10.81
CA LEU A 49 8.74 6.50 10.30
C LEU A 49 9.66 7.15 11.35
N GLY A 50 9.32 7.05 12.63
CA GLY A 50 10.17 7.49 13.73
C GLY A 50 11.47 6.67 13.82
N ALA A 51 11.38 5.35 13.67
CA ALA A 51 12.55 4.47 13.60
C ALA A 51 13.45 4.81 12.41
N GLU A 52 12.88 5.03 11.22
CA GLU A 52 13.62 5.49 10.03
C GLU A 52 14.30 6.84 10.25
N SER A 53 13.63 7.80 10.91
CA SER A 53 14.22 9.11 11.20
C SER A 53 15.48 9.01 12.08
N ILE A 54 15.49 8.10 13.05
CA ILE A 54 16.66 7.85 13.91
C ILE A 54 17.78 7.16 13.13
N ILE A 55 17.44 6.17 12.30
CA ILE A 55 18.42 5.44 11.48
C ILE A 55 19.07 6.38 10.46
N PHE A 56 18.27 7.23 9.81
CA PHE A 56 18.75 8.23 8.86
C PHE A 56 19.59 9.33 9.52
N PHE A 57 19.31 9.65 10.78
CA PHE A 57 20.17 10.55 11.54
C PHE A 57 21.53 9.90 11.87
N LEU A 58 21.53 8.61 12.22
CA LEU A 58 22.75 7.86 12.51
C LEU A 58 23.58 7.57 11.25
N SER A 59 22.94 7.45 10.08
CA SER A 59 23.61 7.25 8.78
C SER A 59 24.49 8.44 8.39
N ALA A 60 24.12 9.66 8.79
CA ALA A 60 24.88 10.88 8.52
C ALA A 60 26.28 10.88 9.17
N PHE A 61 26.50 10.03 10.18
CA PHE A 61 27.80 9.85 10.83
C PHE A 61 28.61 8.67 10.26
N GLU A 62 28.08 7.95 9.26
CA GLU A 62 28.85 6.93 8.55
C GLU A 62 29.82 7.58 7.57
N PRO A 63 31.11 7.16 7.54
CA PRO A 63 32.05 7.65 6.55
C PRO A 63 31.57 7.31 5.14
N PRO A 64 31.78 8.21 4.15
CA PRO A 64 31.27 8.03 2.79
C PRO A 64 31.72 6.68 2.22
N HIS A 65 30.79 5.96 1.60
CA HIS A 65 31.08 4.68 0.94
C HIS A 65 32.20 4.87 -0.07
N GLU A 66 33.38 4.28 0.21
CA GLU A 66 34.43 4.13 -0.79
C GLU A 66 33.87 3.26 -1.92
N MET A 67 33.80 3.85 -3.12
CA MET A 67 33.34 3.15 -4.31
C MET A 67 34.32 2.02 -4.61
N PRO A 68 33.84 0.81 -4.96
CA PRO A 68 34.72 -0.29 -5.37
C PRO A 68 35.68 0.18 -6.46
N ASP A 69 36.96 -0.13 -6.31
CA ASP A 69 37.98 0.26 -7.30
C ASP A 69 37.76 -0.54 -8.59
N TRP A 70 37.01 0.04 -9.53
CA TRP A 70 36.65 -0.56 -10.82
C TRP A 70 37.88 -0.86 -11.70
N SER A 71 39.08 -0.39 -11.31
CA SER A 71 40.34 -0.73 -11.96
C SER A 71 40.74 -2.20 -11.82
N LEU A 72 40.18 -2.93 -10.85
CA LEU A 72 40.42 -4.37 -10.69
C LEU A 72 39.62 -5.24 -11.68
N VAL A 73 38.53 -4.70 -12.24
CA VAL A 73 37.59 -5.45 -13.10
C VAL A 73 37.76 -5.09 -14.59
N TYR A 74 38.32 -3.92 -14.90
CA TYR A 74 38.64 -3.49 -16.27
C TYR A 74 40.09 -3.00 -16.38
N PRO A 75 41.08 -3.89 -16.48
CA PRO A 75 42.48 -3.51 -16.74
C PRO A 75 42.67 -2.83 -18.11
N GLU A 76 41.71 -2.99 -19.03
CA GLU A 76 41.70 -2.42 -20.40
C GLU A 76 41.72 -0.88 -20.45
N LEU A 77 41.46 -0.18 -19.34
CA LEU A 77 41.54 1.29 -19.26
C LEU A 77 42.85 1.80 -18.64
N VAL A 78 43.74 0.91 -18.21
CA VAL A 78 45.07 1.24 -17.69
C VAL A 78 46.12 0.79 -18.71
N GLY A 79 46.46 1.66 -19.67
CA GLY A 79 47.52 1.34 -20.63
C GLY A 79 47.53 2.08 -21.97
N LEU A 80 47.06 3.32 -22.04
CA LEU A 80 47.37 4.18 -23.20
C LEU A 80 48.81 4.71 -23.09
N GLU A 81 49.79 3.81 -23.06
CA GLU A 81 51.16 4.15 -23.43
C GLU A 81 51.35 3.76 -24.90
N PRO A 82 51.69 4.70 -25.79
CA PRO A 82 52.01 4.39 -27.18
C PRO A 82 53.25 3.48 -27.22
N ARG A 83 53.02 2.17 -27.36
CA ARG A 83 54.12 1.21 -27.51
C ARG A 83 54.72 1.42 -28.90
N GLU A 84 55.93 1.95 -28.91
CA GLU A 84 56.74 2.18 -30.10
C GLU A 84 56.84 0.92 -30.98
N ARG A 85 56.82 1.15 -32.30
CA ARG A 85 57.13 0.14 -33.31
C ARG A 85 58.50 -0.46 -33.02
N SER A 86 58.52 -1.73 -32.63
CA SER A 86 59.73 -2.53 -32.76
C SER A 86 59.77 -3.16 -34.15
N GLN A 87 60.67 -2.60 -34.96
CA GLN A 87 61.14 -3.15 -36.22
C GLN A 87 61.88 -4.47 -35.91
N GLY A 88 61.21 -5.60 -36.14
CA GLY A 88 61.81 -6.94 -36.04
C GLY A 88 61.88 -7.57 -37.42
N GLY A 89 63.03 -7.44 -38.08
CA GLY A 89 63.36 -8.23 -39.26
C GLY A 89 63.75 -9.66 -38.89
N GLY A 90 63.50 -10.60 -39.80
CA GLY A 90 64.19 -11.89 -39.79
C GLY A 90 63.34 -13.09 -40.21
N GLY A 91 63.69 -13.66 -41.37
CA GLY A 91 63.46 -15.07 -41.67
C GLY A 91 62.25 -15.36 -42.56
N GLY A 92 62.47 -15.42 -43.88
CA GLY A 92 61.48 -15.98 -44.81
C GLY A 92 61.82 -15.83 -46.29
N GLY A 93 62.70 -14.88 -46.64
CA GLY A 93 63.10 -14.66 -48.04
C GLY A 93 64.18 -15.60 -48.58
N SER A 94 64.97 -16.23 -47.71
CA SER A 94 66.20 -16.93 -48.13
C SER A 94 65.96 -18.31 -48.73
N GLU A 95 64.89 -19.03 -48.34
CA GLU A 95 64.54 -20.33 -48.94
C GLU A 95 63.83 -20.17 -50.29
N LEU A 96 63.02 -19.11 -50.44
CA LEU A 96 62.37 -18.79 -51.71
C LEU A 96 63.38 -18.28 -52.76
N ALA A 97 64.35 -17.46 -52.33
CA ALA A 97 65.44 -17.01 -53.19
C ALA A 97 66.33 -18.18 -53.65
N ALA A 98 66.57 -19.17 -52.77
CA ALA A 98 67.32 -20.38 -53.10
C ALA A 98 66.58 -21.30 -54.11
N LEU A 99 65.24 -21.33 -54.06
CA LEU A 99 64.40 -22.07 -55.02
C LEU A 99 64.28 -21.38 -56.39
N ILE A 100 64.34 -20.05 -56.44
CA ILE A 100 64.38 -19.29 -57.70
C ILE A 100 65.74 -19.45 -58.40
N GLN A 101 66.83 -19.53 -57.62
CA GLN A 101 68.19 -19.65 -58.15
C GLN A 101 68.55 -21.08 -58.59
N THR A 102 67.81 -22.10 -58.15
CA THR A 102 68.01 -23.51 -58.53
C THR A 102 67.29 -23.92 -59.83
N GLY A 103 66.64 -22.98 -60.52
CA GLY A 103 66.21 -23.14 -61.91
C GLY A 103 64.95 -23.96 -62.14
N THR A 104 64.16 -24.25 -61.10
CA THR A 104 62.95 -25.09 -61.21
C THR A 104 61.64 -24.35 -60.98
N ILE A 105 61.66 -23.05 -60.68
CA ILE A 105 60.43 -22.26 -60.51
C ILE A 105 60.40 -21.11 -61.51
N ASP A 106 59.56 -21.28 -62.53
CA ASP A 106 59.22 -20.26 -63.51
C ASP A 106 58.54 -19.05 -62.84
N VAL A 107 58.94 -17.84 -63.20
CA VAL A 107 58.42 -16.58 -62.61
C VAL A 107 56.89 -16.50 -62.69
N SER A 108 56.28 -17.08 -63.72
CA SER A 108 54.81 -17.11 -63.86
C SER A 108 54.13 -17.97 -62.79
N THR A 109 54.83 -18.92 -62.17
CA THR A 109 54.31 -19.78 -61.09
C THR A 109 54.24 -19.01 -59.77
N VAL A 110 55.22 -18.14 -59.52
CA VAL A 110 55.25 -17.26 -58.35
C VAL A 110 54.17 -16.18 -58.46
N GLU A 111 53.99 -15.60 -59.65
CA GLU A 111 52.89 -14.67 -59.92
C GLU A 111 51.51 -15.32 -59.72
N LYS A 112 51.31 -16.53 -60.27
CA LYS A 112 50.06 -17.30 -60.08
C LYS A 112 49.80 -17.65 -58.61
N LEU A 113 50.85 -17.94 -57.83
CA LEU A 113 50.72 -18.19 -56.39
C LEU A 113 50.34 -16.91 -55.63
N GLY A 114 50.96 -15.78 -55.96
CA GLY A 114 50.61 -14.48 -55.39
C GLY A 114 49.17 -14.08 -55.68
N ASP A 115 48.71 -14.31 -56.91
CA ASP A 115 47.31 -14.11 -57.30
C ASP A 115 46.36 -15.09 -56.60
N GLY A 116 46.78 -16.34 -56.39
CA GLY A 116 46.03 -17.34 -55.62
C GLY A 116 45.85 -16.93 -54.16
N ILE A 117 46.91 -16.46 -53.51
CA ILE A 117 46.86 -15.97 -52.12
C ILE A 117 46.00 -14.71 -52.01
N LYS A 118 46.11 -13.76 -52.96
CA LYS A 118 45.24 -12.58 -53.01
C LYS A 118 43.76 -12.96 -53.17
N LYS A 119 43.45 -13.90 -54.07
CA LYS A 119 42.08 -14.40 -54.26
C LYS A 119 41.55 -15.13 -53.02
N LEU A 120 42.40 -15.91 -52.34
CA LEU A 120 42.02 -16.59 -51.11
C LEU A 120 41.76 -15.59 -49.98
N SER A 121 42.61 -14.57 -49.83
CA SER A 121 42.43 -13.49 -48.86
C SER A 121 41.14 -12.70 -49.13
N ALA A 122 40.85 -12.36 -50.39
CA ALA A 122 39.60 -11.71 -50.78
C ALA A 122 38.38 -12.61 -50.49
N THR A 123 38.48 -13.90 -50.77
CA THR A 123 37.41 -14.88 -50.47
C THR A 123 37.17 -15.01 -48.96
N ALA A 124 38.23 -15.09 -48.16
CA ALA A 124 38.15 -15.15 -46.71
C ALA A 124 37.54 -13.87 -46.10
N SER A 125 37.90 -12.70 -46.63
CA SER A 125 37.30 -11.41 -46.25
C SER A 125 35.80 -11.37 -46.57
N ASN A 126 35.39 -11.85 -47.75
CA ASN A 126 33.98 -11.93 -48.13
C ASN A 126 33.20 -12.94 -47.27
N LEU A 127 33.84 -14.05 -46.88
CA LEU A 127 33.24 -15.04 -45.99
C LEU A 127 33.02 -14.47 -44.58
N SER A 128 33.96 -13.66 -44.09
CA SER A 128 33.81 -12.92 -42.82
C SER A 128 32.64 -11.94 -42.88
N GLN A 129 32.52 -11.16 -43.96
CA GLN A 129 31.40 -10.22 -44.13
C GLN A 129 30.05 -10.93 -44.25
N LEU A 130 30.01 -12.09 -44.91
CA LEU A 130 28.81 -12.93 -44.97
C LEU A 130 28.42 -13.46 -43.58
N SER A 131 29.41 -13.83 -42.76
CA SER A 131 29.20 -14.22 -41.36
C SER A 131 28.59 -13.07 -40.56
N ASP A 132 29.15 -11.86 -40.64
CA ASP A 132 28.62 -10.68 -39.93
C ASP A 132 27.21 -10.30 -40.40
N ALA A 133 26.94 -10.41 -41.71
CA ALA A 133 25.62 -10.18 -42.28
C ALA A 133 24.58 -11.22 -41.82
N SER A 134 24.99 -12.48 -41.64
CA SER A 134 24.11 -13.54 -41.12
C SER A 134 23.73 -13.29 -39.65
N LEU A 135 24.69 -12.88 -38.81
CA LEU A 135 24.44 -12.51 -37.41
C LEU A 135 23.49 -11.30 -37.30
N ALA A 136 23.67 -10.28 -38.15
CA ALA A 136 22.78 -9.13 -38.20
C ALA A 136 21.35 -9.52 -38.64
N THR A 137 21.21 -10.46 -39.57
CA THR A 137 19.91 -10.97 -40.04
C THR A 137 19.20 -11.76 -38.94
N GLU A 138 19.94 -12.58 -38.18
CA GLU A 138 19.40 -13.34 -37.06
C GLU A 138 18.92 -12.40 -35.94
N ALA A 139 19.71 -11.38 -35.59
CA ALA A 139 19.32 -10.34 -34.64
C ALA A 139 18.07 -9.55 -35.11
N TYR A 140 17.96 -9.27 -36.41
CA TYR A 140 16.78 -8.63 -36.99
C TYR A 140 15.53 -9.52 -36.88
N LEU A 141 15.65 -10.81 -37.21
CA LEU A 141 14.55 -11.76 -37.09
C LEU A 141 14.08 -11.92 -35.63
N GLU A 142 15.01 -11.94 -34.68
CA GLU A 142 14.70 -12.00 -33.26
C GLU A 142 14.00 -10.73 -32.77
N THR A 143 14.46 -9.56 -33.22
CA THR A 143 13.81 -8.27 -32.95
C THR A 143 12.40 -8.23 -33.54
N MET A 144 12.21 -8.73 -34.77
CA MET A 144 10.91 -8.76 -35.43
C MET A 144 9.94 -9.72 -34.72
N LYS A 145 10.43 -10.86 -34.24
CA LYS A 145 9.65 -11.82 -33.42
C LYS A 145 9.25 -11.20 -32.08
N SER A 146 10.17 -10.48 -31.42
CA SER A 146 9.89 -9.76 -30.19
C SER A 146 8.87 -8.62 -30.39
N ALA A 147 8.97 -7.89 -31.50
CA ALA A 147 8.01 -6.87 -31.90
C ALA A 147 6.61 -7.48 -32.15
N ALA A 148 6.54 -8.60 -32.88
CA ALA A 148 5.29 -9.31 -33.11
C ALA A 148 4.63 -9.77 -31.79
N ASN A 149 5.41 -10.30 -30.85
CA ASN A 149 4.93 -10.64 -29.50
C ASN A 149 4.43 -9.40 -28.73
N SER A 150 5.15 -8.28 -28.84
CA SER A 150 4.77 -7.02 -28.18
C SER A 150 3.46 -6.47 -28.73
N VAL A 151 3.24 -6.54 -30.05
CA VAL A 151 1.96 -6.17 -30.69
C VAL A 151 0.83 -7.11 -30.26
N GLY A 152 1.10 -8.42 -30.14
CA GLY A 152 0.16 -9.38 -29.56
C GLY A 152 -0.25 -9.00 -28.13
N ASN A 153 0.73 -8.69 -27.28
CA ASN A 153 0.48 -8.24 -25.90
C ASN A 153 -0.29 -6.92 -25.85
N LEU A 154 -0.04 -5.98 -26.77
CA LEU A 154 -0.77 -4.72 -26.83
C LEU A 154 -2.27 -4.94 -27.07
N SER A 155 -2.63 -5.90 -27.94
CA SER A 155 -4.03 -6.28 -28.17
C SER A 155 -4.70 -6.83 -26.90
N THR A 156 -3.97 -7.66 -26.13
CA THR A 156 -4.44 -8.17 -24.84
C THR A 156 -4.63 -7.04 -23.82
N VAL A 157 -3.66 -6.12 -23.70
CA VAL A 157 -3.76 -4.96 -22.81
C VAL A 157 -4.94 -4.08 -23.18
N GLN A 158 -5.16 -3.82 -24.48
CA GLN A 158 -6.30 -3.03 -24.96
C GLN A 158 -7.64 -3.68 -24.60
N THR A 159 -7.75 -5.01 -24.74
CA THR A 159 -8.97 -5.76 -24.37
C THR A 159 -9.23 -5.67 -22.87
N ASN A 160 -8.20 -5.92 -22.06
CA ASN A 160 -8.30 -5.84 -20.59
C ASN A 160 -8.63 -4.42 -20.11
N LEU A 161 -8.09 -3.39 -20.78
CA LEU A 161 -8.39 -2.00 -20.49
C LEU A 161 -9.85 -1.66 -20.79
N GLY A 162 -10.38 -2.16 -21.92
CA GLY A 162 -11.81 -2.02 -22.26
C GLY A 162 -12.71 -2.66 -21.20
N GLN A 163 -12.43 -3.90 -20.81
CA GLN A 163 -13.18 -4.61 -19.75
C GLN A 163 -13.07 -3.89 -18.40
N SER A 164 -11.89 -3.37 -18.05
CA SER A 164 -11.70 -2.62 -16.80
C SER A 164 -12.46 -1.30 -16.82
N ALA A 165 -12.48 -0.61 -17.96
CA ALA A 165 -13.25 0.63 -18.13
C ALA A 165 -14.76 0.38 -18.03
N GLU A 166 -15.27 -0.69 -18.65
CA GLU A 166 -16.67 -1.10 -18.53
C GLU A 166 -17.04 -1.48 -17.08
N ALA A 167 -16.19 -2.25 -16.41
CA ALA A 167 -16.37 -2.62 -15.01
C ALA A 167 -16.40 -1.37 -14.11
N LEU A 168 -15.51 -0.40 -14.38
CA LEU A 168 -15.47 0.86 -13.64
C LEU A 168 -16.72 1.70 -13.89
N ALA A 169 -17.16 1.85 -15.14
CA ALA A 169 -18.38 2.59 -15.48
C ALA A 169 -19.63 1.97 -14.86
N SER A 170 -19.73 0.63 -14.88
CA SER A 170 -20.77 -0.13 -14.20
C SER A 170 -20.75 0.09 -12.68
N SER A 171 -19.57 0.01 -12.07
CA SER A 171 -19.39 0.22 -10.63
C SER A 171 -19.77 1.63 -10.20
N TYR A 172 -19.40 2.67 -10.97
CA TYR A 172 -19.83 4.05 -10.72
C TYR A 172 -21.34 4.21 -10.81
N THR A 173 -21.98 3.65 -11.84
CA THR A 173 -23.43 3.72 -12.03
C THR A 173 -24.17 3.01 -10.89
N SER A 174 -23.70 1.82 -10.51
CA SER A 174 -24.25 1.04 -9.41
C SER A 174 -24.10 1.77 -8.08
N THR A 175 -22.91 2.31 -7.80
CA THR A 175 -22.64 3.07 -6.58
C THR A 175 -23.51 4.32 -6.49
N ALA A 176 -23.63 5.07 -7.59
CA ALA A 176 -24.50 6.24 -7.64
C ALA A 176 -25.96 5.88 -7.36
N LYS A 177 -26.46 4.75 -7.92
CA LYS A 177 -27.80 4.24 -7.64
C LYS A 177 -27.98 3.85 -6.17
N VAL A 178 -27.03 3.12 -5.60
CA VAL A 178 -27.06 2.71 -4.18
C VAL A 178 -27.06 3.93 -3.25
N VAL A 179 -26.24 4.96 -3.55
CA VAL A 179 -26.20 6.21 -2.79
C VAL A 179 -27.53 6.96 -2.90
N ALA A 180 -28.10 7.08 -4.10
CA ALA A 180 -29.39 7.72 -4.31
C ALA A 180 -30.53 6.99 -3.57
N ASP A 181 -30.61 5.65 -3.70
CA ASP A 181 -31.60 4.83 -3.02
C ASP A 181 -31.44 4.88 -1.49
N SER A 182 -30.20 4.89 -1.00
CA SER A 182 -29.92 5.02 0.44
C SER A 182 -30.30 6.40 0.96
N GLY A 183 -30.02 7.46 0.20
CA GLY A 183 -30.44 8.83 0.53
C GLY A 183 -31.97 8.97 0.59
N ALA A 184 -32.67 8.39 -0.38
CA ALA A 184 -34.14 8.36 -0.39
C ALA A 184 -34.69 7.60 0.83
N LYS A 185 -34.20 6.39 1.12
CA LYS A 185 -34.59 5.61 2.30
C LYS A 185 -34.28 6.32 3.61
N PHE A 186 -33.13 6.99 3.69
CA PHE A 186 -32.78 7.78 4.88
C PHE A 186 -33.75 8.94 5.09
N SER A 187 -34.09 9.67 4.01
CA SER A 187 -35.07 10.75 4.06
C SER A 187 -36.45 10.25 4.49
N ASP A 188 -36.92 9.13 3.94
CA ASP A 188 -38.19 8.51 4.33
C ASP A 188 -38.19 8.09 5.80
N ASN A 189 -37.12 7.43 6.25
CA ASN A 189 -36.98 7.02 7.65
C ASN A 189 -36.92 8.22 8.60
N LEU A 190 -36.23 9.30 8.21
CA LEU A 190 -36.15 10.52 9.02
C LEU A 190 -37.51 11.21 9.12
N SER A 191 -38.23 11.31 8.00
CA SER A 191 -39.60 11.86 7.95
C SER A 191 -40.55 11.05 8.83
N LYS A 192 -40.50 9.71 8.69
CA LYS A 192 -41.29 8.79 9.51
C LYS A 192 -40.95 8.91 11.00
N THR A 193 -39.66 8.91 11.35
CA THR A 193 -39.21 9.08 12.74
C THR A 193 -39.68 10.42 13.31
N GLY A 194 -39.65 11.50 12.52
CA GLY A 194 -40.18 12.79 12.91
C GLY A 194 -41.68 12.73 13.20
N SER A 195 -42.45 12.08 12.32
CA SER A 195 -43.88 11.85 12.52
C SER A 195 -44.16 11.01 13.77
N ASP A 196 -43.48 9.88 13.93
CA ASP A 196 -43.63 8.97 15.07
C ASP A 196 -43.25 9.66 16.39
N PHE A 197 -42.24 10.52 16.37
CA PHE A 197 -41.85 11.34 17.53
C PHE A 197 -42.96 12.33 17.90
N VAL A 198 -43.50 13.08 16.93
CA VAL A 198 -44.61 14.02 17.17
C VAL A 198 -45.84 13.27 17.69
N GLU A 199 -46.15 12.11 17.14
CA GLU A 199 -47.28 11.28 17.59
C GLU A 199 -47.06 10.73 19.01
N THR A 200 -45.86 10.24 19.32
CA THR A 200 -45.48 9.79 20.66
C THR A 200 -45.59 10.94 21.67
N LEU A 201 -45.16 12.14 21.29
CA LEU A 201 -45.20 13.33 22.15
C LEU A 201 -46.65 13.78 22.39
N LYS A 202 -47.51 13.73 21.36
CA LYS A 202 -48.94 13.96 21.49
C LYS A 202 -49.60 12.95 22.42
N ASN A 203 -49.38 11.66 22.21
CA ASN A 203 -49.96 10.58 23.02
C ASN A 203 -49.51 10.67 24.48
N SER A 204 -48.24 11.02 24.71
CA SER A 204 -47.71 11.25 26.06
C SER A 204 -48.37 12.45 26.72
N GLY A 205 -48.59 13.54 25.98
CA GLY A 205 -49.31 14.73 26.45
C GLY A 205 -50.77 14.41 26.82
N GLU A 206 -51.50 13.70 25.97
CA GLU A 206 -52.88 13.26 26.25
C GLU A 206 -52.93 12.33 27.48
N THR A 207 -51.97 11.41 27.61
CA THR A 207 -51.87 10.52 28.77
C THR A 207 -51.59 11.32 30.04
N LEU A 208 -50.70 12.30 29.99
CA LEU A 208 -50.39 13.16 31.12
C LEU A 208 -51.63 13.94 31.58
N VAL A 209 -52.36 14.55 30.65
CA VAL A 209 -53.62 15.26 30.94
C VAL A 209 -54.63 14.32 31.59
N LYS A 210 -54.87 13.13 31.02
CA LYS A 210 -55.76 12.12 31.61
C LYS A 210 -55.32 11.69 33.01
N THR A 211 -54.01 11.58 33.24
CA THR A 211 -53.46 11.19 34.54
C THR A 211 -53.72 12.28 35.58
N TYR A 212 -53.55 13.56 35.22
CA TYR A 212 -53.88 14.69 36.09
C TYR A 212 -55.38 14.81 36.37
N GLU A 213 -56.24 14.61 35.37
CA GLU A 213 -57.70 14.58 35.56
C GLU A 213 -58.13 13.46 36.51
N SER A 214 -57.61 12.25 36.29
CA SER A 214 -57.88 11.08 37.13
C SER A 214 -57.40 11.29 38.57
N LEU A 215 -56.20 11.87 38.75
CA LEU A 215 -55.68 12.22 40.07
C LEU A 215 -56.57 13.24 40.77
N GLY A 216 -57.01 14.29 40.07
CA GLY A 216 -57.92 15.30 40.61
C GLY A 216 -59.27 14.72 41.04
N GLN A 217 -59.84 13.82 40.22
CA GLN A 217 -61.07 13.10 40.56
C GLN A 217 -60.88 12.18 41.77
N SER A 218 -59.79 11.41 41.81
CA SER A 218 -59.50 10.50 42.93
C SER A 218 -59.27 11.27 44.23
N MET A 219 -58.54 12.39 44.17
CA MET A 219 -58.31 13.27 45.31
C MET A 219 -59.62 13.90 45.80
N THR A 220 -60.49 14.36 44.90
CA THR A 220 -61.83 14.88 45.25
C THR A 220 -62.69 13.79 45.93
N GLN A 221 -62.69 12.56 45.39
CA GLN A 221 -63.38 11.44 46.00
C GLN A 221 -62.83 11.11 47.39
N GLN A 222 -61.50 11.07 47.57
CA GLN A 222 -60.89 10.83 48.88
C GLN A 222 -61.23 11.92 49.88
N VAL A 223 -61.14 13.19 49.50
CA VAL A 223 -61.52 14.32 50.36
C VAL A 223 -62.99 14.22 50.78
N SER A 224 -63.89 13.93 49.83
CA SER A 224 -65.31 13.73 50.15
C SER A 224 -65.54 12.55 51.09
N LYS A 225 -64.79 11.46 50.91
CA LYS A 225 -64.91 10.26 51.76
C LYS A 225 -64.38 10.52 53.16
N VAL A 226 -63.24 11.19 53.30
CA VAL A 226 -62.67 11.62 54.58
C VAL A 226 -63.62 12.59 55.30
N ALA A 227 -64.23 13.54 54.58
CA ALA A 227 -65.22 14.44 55.15
C ALA A 227 -66.45 13.66 55.69
N ALA A 228 -66.98 12.73 54.90
CA ALA A 228 -68.11 11.89 55.30
C ALA A 228 -67.77 10.96 56.49
N ASP A 229 -66.59 10.34 56.49
CA ASP A 229 -66.13 9.48 57.59
C ASP A 229 -65.85 10.30 58.85
N GLY A 230 -65.30 11.51 58.72
CA GLY A 230 -65.13 12.46 59.82
C GLY A 230 -66.46 12.86 60.46
N GLN A 231 -67.48 13.11 59.63
CA GLN A 231 -68.83 13.43 60.11
C GLN A 231 -69.44 12.25 60.88
N LYS A 232 -69.36 11.03 60.34
CA LYS A 232 -69.78 9.80 61.05
C LYS A 232 -69.02 9.58 62.35
N TYR A 233 -67.73 9.87 62.37
CA TYR A 233 -66.90 9.75 63.57
C TYR A 233 -67.38 10.73 64.66
N THR A 234 -67.64 11.99 64.30
CA THR A 234 -68.20 12.98 65.24
C THR A 234 -69.58 12.59 65.76
N GLU A 235 -70.46 12.05 64.91
CA GLU A 235 -71.77 11.53 65.33
C GLU A 235 -71.63 10.35 66.30
N GLY A 236 -70.74 9.40 65.99
CA GLY A 236 -70.45 8.25 66.85
C GLY A 236 -69.88 8.68 68.20
N LEU A 237 -68.98 9.67 68.23
CA LEU A 237 -68.41 10.23 69.45
C LEU A 237 -69.47 10.93 70.29
N ALA A 238 -70.36 11.71 69.67
CA ALA A 238 -71.48 12.36 70.34
C ALA A 238 -72.42 11.32 70.97
N ALA A 239 -72.78 10.28 70.22
CA ALA A 239 -73.61 9.19 70.72
C ALA A 239 -72.94 8.40 71.86
N ALA A 240 -71.63 8.15 71.79
CA ALA A 240 -70.87 7.49 72.85
C ALA A 240 -70.81 8.34 74.12
N ASN A 241 -70.53 9.66 74.00
CA ASN A 241 -70.58 10.60 75.12
C ASN A 241 -71.97 10.64 75.76
N GLN A 242 -73.03 10.62 74.95
CA GLN A 242 -74.41 10.61 75.45
C GLN A 242 -74.71 9.32 76.24
N LYS A 243 -74.28 8.16 75.74
CA LYS A 243 -74.39 6.88 76.44
C LYS A 243 -73.57 6.86 77.74
N LEU A 244 -72.32 7.34 77.72
CA LEU A 244 -71.48 7.46 78.92
C LEU A 244 -72.13 8.38 79.97
N SER A 245 -72.63 9.55 79.55
CA SER A 245 -73.36 10.45 80.43
C SER A 245 -74.59 9.79 81.05
N SER A 246 -75.35 9.02 80.26
CA SER A 246 -76.53 8.29 80.76
C SER A 246 -76.17 7.20 81.77
N ILE A 247 -75.07 6.47 81.54
CA ILE A 247 -74.55 5.46 82.48
C ILE A 247 -74.09 6.13 83.78
N ASN A 248 -73.37 7.24 83.67
CA ASN A 248 -72.88 7.96 84.85
C ASN A 248 -74.04 8.50 85.70
N SER A 249 -75.10 9.04 85.06
CA SER A 249 -76.31 9.47 85.77
C SER A 249 -77.09 8.32 86.42
N ALA A 250 -77.08 7.12 85.81
CA ALA A 250 -77.75 5.96 86.38
C ALA A 250 -76.98 5.41 87.60
N TYR A 251 -75.66 5.55 87.61
CA TYR A 251 -74.79 5.19 88.75
C TYR A 251 -74.88 6.19 89.91
N GLU A 252 -75.12 7.48 89.66
CA GLU A 252 -75.32 8.48 90.74
C GLU A 252 -76.70 8.39 91.41
N LEU A 253 -77.65 7.68 90.80
CA LEU A 253 -79.02 7.48 91.29
C LEU A 253 -79.23 6.17 92.07
N GLN A 254 -78.18 5.35 92.24
CA GLN A 254 -78.15 4.17 93.12
C GLN A 254 -77.24 4.40 94.32
#